data_AF-A0AAD7WD49-F1
#
_entry.id   AF-A0AAD7WD49-F1
#
_cell.length_a   1.000
_cell.length_b   1.000
_cell.length_c   1.000
_cell.angle_alpha   90.00
_cell.angle_beta   90.00
_cell.angle_gamma   90.00
#
_symmetry.space_group_name_H-M   'P 1'
#
loop_
_entity.id
_entity.type
_entity.pdbx_description
1 polymer ?
#
loop_
_entity_poly.entity_id
_entity_poly.type
_entity_poly.pdbx_seq_one_letter_code
_entity_poly.pdbx_strand_id
1 'polypeptide(L)'
;MRMSAQGGTTWLPSTRPQPYLPENCVGVQRVMHRMQERGTALNVVLLDACRTWHKQWNMLSDVLSLAPLGNTVYGYATCEDAVAYEVQDGERSSGVFTKYLNKHVLRPEKVTHMLEQVSEDLGRDPLVAGRQVVEIRHMLKDPRSLADPVRSAGHSGELRLREQCWRQANELPGRQRLAFPCGAEVELGFSAVFSNVLVVFAAVKIGSPQALDCSVSLRSIPAMEDVFSGVSWSDEMDSLLLNSADDTNCSLRLCGLQKLQKALEIEVVLHYTHVDSNLRQRETRQQSVGWPLVARCELYRNLPDNGATSWLEVEDTQPPS
;
A
#
# COMPACT_ATOMS: atom_id res chain seq x y z
N MET A 1 17.62 -0.91 39.21
CA MET A 1 18.23 -1.62 38.05
C MET A 1 17.72 -0.91 36.80
N ARG A 2 18.52 -0.01 36.22
CA ARG A 2 18.14 0.73 34.99
C ARG A 2 18.46 -0.18 33.80
N MET A 3 17.43 -0.68 33.11
CA MET A 3 17.62 -1.30 31.79
C MET A 3 17.68 -0.19 30.75
N SER A 4 18.85 0.00 30.17
CA SER A 4 19.15 0.80 28.98
C SER A 4 19.93 -0.15 28.06
N ALA A 5 19.69 -0.35 26.78
CA ALA A 5 18.91 0.39 25.79
C ALA A 5 18.29 -0.63 24.80
N GLN A 6 17.02 -0.46 24.43
CA GLN A 6 16.47 -1.16 23.26
C GLN A 6 16.85 -0.34 22.03
N GLY A 7 17.60 -0.95 21.11
CA GLY A 7 17.85 -0.35 19.79
C GLY A 7 16.53 -0.06 19.08
N GLY A 8 16.32 1.18 18.67
CA GLY A 8 15.14 1.57 17.89
C GLY A 8 15.12 0.87 16.53
N THR A 9 13.95 0.42 16.07
CA THR A 9 13.79 -0.07 14.69
C THR A 9 13.06 0.99 13.88
N THR A 10 13.57 1.34 12.71
CA THR A 10 12.98 2.37 11.86
C THR A 10 12.63 1.84 10.48
N TRP A 11 11.49 2.26 9.96
CA TRP A 11 11.13 2.08 8.57
C TRP A 11 11.69 3.21 7.72
N LEU A 12 11.96 2.85 6.48
CA LEU A 12 12.78 3.61 5.56
C LEU A 12 11.93 3.95 4.32
N PRO A 13 11.41 5.21 4.18
CA PRO A 13 10.63 5.64 3.01
C PRO A 13 11.40 5.63 1.69
N SER A 14 10.76 5.29 0.56
CA SER A 14 11.45 5.25 -0.75
C SER A 14 11.97 6.60 -1.23
N THR A 15 11.44 7.72 -0.73
CA THR A 15 11.80 9.10 -1.15
C THR A 15 12.89 9.74 -0.29
N ARG A 16 13.67 8.96 0.46
CA ARG A 16 14.68 9.50 1.38
C ARG A 16 15.85 10.16 0.63
N PRO A 17 16.40 11.29 1.16
CA PRO A 17 17.65 11.87 0.65
C PRO A 17 18.85 10.95 0.94
N GLN A 18 19.96 11.10 0.22
CA GLN A 18 21.21 10.41 0.52
C GLN A 18 22.32 11.42 0.85
N PRO A 19 22.92 11.40 2.06
CA PRO A 19 22.58 10.52 3.19
C PRO A 19 21.21 10.87 3.80
N TYR A 20 20.49 9.88 4.31
CA TYR A 20 19.25 10.11 5.04
C TYR A 20 19.54 10.31 6.52
N LEU A 21 18.64 11.00 7.24
CA LEU A 21 18.72 11.25 8.68
C LEU A 21 17.65 10.46 9.44
N PRO A 22 17.80 10.31 10.77
CA PRO A 22 16.80 9.73 11.67
C PRO A 22 15.36 10.22 11.45
N GLU A 23 15.22 11.54 11.31
CA GLU A 23 13.97 12.25 11.08
C GLU A 23 13.28 11.89 9.77
N ASN A 24 14.02 11.34 8.80
CA ASN A 24 13.50 10.85 7.53
C ASN A 24 12.93 9.42 7.64
N CYS A 25 12.92 8.83 8.84
CA CYS A 25 12.52 7.45 9.09
C CYS A 25 11.31 7.38 10.03
N VAL A 26 10.55 6.29 9.98
CA VAL A 26 9.40 6.08 10.86
C VAL A 26 9.78 5.08 11.96
N GLY A 27 9.84 5.54 13.21
CA GLY A 27 10.13 4.67 14.36
C GLY A 27 9.00 3.68 14.63
N VAL A 28 9.31 2.38 14.57
CA VAL A 28 8.36 1.29 14.81
C VAL A 28 7.78 1.36 16.22
N GLN A 29 8.62 1.65 17.20
CA GLN A 29 8.22 1.81 18.59
C GLN A 29 7.21 2.95 18.77
N ARG A 30 7.37 4.05 18.01
CA ARG A 30 6.43 5.17 18.01
C ARG A 30 5.06 4.75 17.47
N VAL A 31 5.04 3.95 16.39
CA VAL A 31 3.79 3.40 15.84
C VAL A 31 3.11 2.47 16.84
N MET A 32 3.84 1.53 17.44
CA MET A 32 3.29 0.63 18.46
C MET A 32 2.70 1.41 19.64
N HIS A 33 3.41 2.42 20.14
CA HIS A 33 2.92 3.27 21.22
C HIS A 33 1.58 3.92 20.86
N ARG A 34 1.48 4.53 19.67
CA ARG A 34 0.21 5.11 19.17
C ARG A 34 -0.91 4.07 19.03
N MET A 35 -0.60 2.83 18.66
CA MET A 35 -1.60 1.77 18.58
C MET A 35 -2.11 1.38 19.97
N GLN A 36 -1.22 1.26 20.95
CA GLN A 36 -1.57 0.93 22.33
C GLN A 36 -2.38 2.03 23.03
N GLU A 37 -2.15 3.32 22.73
CA GLU A 37 -2.98 4.44 23.22
C GLU A 37 -4.47 4.27 22.85
N ARG A 38 -4.78 3.50 21.80
CA ARG A 38 -6.16 3.22 21.37
C ARG A 38 -6.84 2.08 22.14
N GLY A 39 -6.21 1.54 23.18
CA GLY A 39 -6.78 0.46 23.99
C GLY A 39 -7.02 -0.83 23.21
N THR A 40 -6.21 -1.09 22.18
CA THR A 40 -6.34 -2.25 21.31
C THR A 40 -6.13 -3.55 22.08
N ALA A 41 -6.90 -4.59 21.74
CA ALA A 41 -6.78 -5.89 22.38
C ALA A 41 -5.60 -6.73 21.84
N LEU A 42 -5.13 -6.40 20.64
CA LEU A 42 -3.99 -7.04 19.97
C LEU A 42 -3.31 -6.01 19.07
N ASN A 43 -1.98 -5.94 19.13
CA ASN A 43 -1.11 -5.17 18.25
C ASN A 43 -0.04 -6.08 17.68
N VAL A 44 -0.02 -6.21 16.35
CA VAL A 44 0.97 -7.03 15.65
C VAL A 44 1.73 -6.13 14.68
N VAL A 45 3.07 -6.22 14.73
CA VAL A 45 3.96 -5.58 13.76
C VAL A 45 4.80 -6.67 13.11
N LEU A 46 4.69 -6.80 11.79
CA LEU A 46 5.49 -7.71 10.99
C LEU A 46 6.47 -6.88 10.14
N LEU A 47 7.77 -7.10 10.33
CA LEU A 47 8.83 -6.35 9.65
C LEU A 47 9.58 -7.27 8.68
N ASP A 48 9.21 -7.23 7.39
CA ASP A 48 9.96 -7.89 6.31
C ASP A 48 10.99 -6.94 5.72
N ALA A 49 12.09 -6.73 6.45
CA ALA A 49 13.16 -5.81 6.08
C ALA A 49 14.49 -6.23 6.69
N CYS A 50 15.59 -5.82 6.05
CA CYS A 50 16.93 -5.91 6.63
C CYS A 50 17.02 -5.06 7.91
N ARG A 51 17.81 -5.52 8.88
CA ARG A 51 17.99 -4.84 10.17
C ARG A 51 19.45 -4.51 10.41
N THR A 52 20.05 -3.78 9.49
CA THR A 52 21.44 -3.33 9.59
C THR A 52 21.57 -2.18 10.59
N TRP A 53 22.45 -2.31 11.58
CA TRP A 53 22.74 -1.23 12.51
C TRP A 53 23.50 -0.09 11.84
N HIS A 54 22.91 1.12 11.88
CA HIS A 54 23.61 2.34 11.49
C HIS A 54 24.47 2.85 12.65
N LYS A 55 25.76 2.46 12.64
CA LYS A 55 26.77 2.79 13.68
C LYS A 55 26.89 4.28 14.03
N GLN A 56 26.48 5.18 13.13
CA GLN A 56 26.54 6.62 13.34
C GLN A 56 25.39 7.14 14.22
N TRP A 57 24.35 6.35 14.46
CA TRP A 57 23.15 6.79 15.17
C TRP A 57 23.00 6.05 16.49
N ASN A 58 23.39 6.71 17.59
CA ASN A 58 22.96 6.33 18.93
C ASN A 58 21.50 6.75 19.12
N MET A 59 20.58 6.08 18.42
CA MET A 59 19.14 6.26 18.64
C MET A 59 18.73 5.53 19.92
N LEU A 60 18.75 6.24 21.03
CA LEU A 60 17.87 5.91 22.15
C LEU A 60 16.46 6.28 21.71
N SER A 61 15.57 5.29 21.60
CA SER A 61 14.14 5.60 21.48
C SER A 61 13.65 6.08 22.84
N ASP A 62 13.43 7.40 22.98
CA ASP A 62 12.79 8.02 24.15
C ASP A 62 11.29 7.68 24.27
N VAL A 63 10.79 6.73 23.47
CA VAL A 63 9.41 6.26 23.54
C VAL A 63 9.26 5.47 24.82
N LEU A 64 8.73 6.15 25.86
CA LEU A 64 8.31 5.50 27.09
C LEU A 64 7.34 4.38 26.75
N SER A 65 7.68 3.16 27.16
CA SER A 65 6.78 2.02 27.03
C SER A 65 5.49 2.33 27.78
N LEU A 66 4.34 2.16 27.12
CA LEU A 66 3.09 2.07 27.84
C LEU A 66 3.13 0.91 28.83
N ALA A 67 2.25 0.92 29.82
CA ALA A 67 2.12 -0.16 30.81
C ALA A 67 2.14 -1.54 30.12
N PRO A 68 2.57 -2.62 30.81
CA PRO A 68 2.66 -3.96 30.23
C PRO A 68 1.27 -4.58 29.99
N LEU A 69 0.55 -4.05 28.99
CA LEU A 69 -0.82 -4.40 28.60
C LEU A 69 -0.94 -5.87 28.16
N GLY A 70 0.16 -6.46 27.68
CA GLY A 70 0.21 -7.87 27.33
C GLY A 70 -0.50 -8.22 26.02
N ASN A 71 -0.48 -7.30 25.07
CA ASN A 71 -1.23 -7.34 23.81
C ASN A 71 -0.35 -7.11 22.57
N THR A 72 0.98 -7.14 22.69
CA THR A 72 1.91 -6.81 21.60
C THR A 72 2.65 -8.04 21.09
N VAL A 73 2.86 -8.08 19.77
CA VAL A 73 3.69 -9.06 19.05
C VAL A 73 4.48 -8.34 17.96
N TYR A 74 5.78 -8.57 17.92
CA TYR A 74 6.67 -8.21 16.83
C TYR A 74 7.18 -9.49 16.16
N GLY A 75 7.02 -9.59 14.85
CA GLY A 75 7.65 -10.62 14.02
C GLY A 75 8.62 -9.96 13.06
N TYR A 76 9.91 -10.10 13.31
CA TYR A 76 10.97 -9.60 12.44
C TYR A 76 11.38 -10.72 11.50
N ALA A 77 11.41 -10.46 10.20
CA ALA A 77 11.83 -11.43 9.19
C ALA A 77 13.28 -11.91 9.38
N THR A 78 14.10 -11.11 10.08
CA THR A 78 15.50 -11.40 10.36
C THR A 78 15.92 -10.86 11.74
N CYS A 79 16.99 -11.41 12.31
CA CYS A 79 17.60 -10.94 13.57
C CYS A 79 18.24 -9.55 13.43
N GLU A 80 18.64 -8.95 14.55
CA GLU A 80 19.48 -7.74 14.53
C GLU A 80 20.79 -7.98 13.77
N ASP A 81 21.20 -6.99 12.97
CA ASP A 81 22.38 -7.03 12.11
C ASP A 81 22.38 -8.11 11.01
N ALA A 82 21.19 -8.61 10.68
CA ALA A 82 21.00 -9.58 9.60
C ALA A 82 20.17 -9.02 8.44
N VAL A 83 20.23 -9.75 7.32
CA VAL A 83 19.56 -9.44 6.05
C VAL A 83 18.27 -10.26 5.96
N ALA A 84 17.21 -9.65 5.42
CA ALA A 84 16.02 -10.36 4.98
C ALA A 84 16.14 -10.57 3.46
N TYR A 85 15.94 -11.80 3.00
CA TYR A 85 16.14 -12.17 1.61
C TYR A 85 14.81 -12.24 0.85
N GLU A 86 14.91 -12.00 -0.46
CA GLU A 86 13.86 -12.28 -1.42
C GLU A 86 14.34 -13.42 -2.32
N VAL A 87 13.44 -14.36 -2.61
CA VAL A 87 13.73 -15.42 -3.58
C VAL A 87 13.10 -15.02 -4.91
N GLN A 88 13.90 -15.11 -5.97
CA GLN A 88 13.44 -15.02 -7.34
C GLN A 88 13.07 -16.43 -7.82
N ASP A 89 11.79 -16.65 -8.08
CA ASP A 89 11.25 -17.86 -8.69
C ASP A 89 10.72 -17.50 -10.09
N GLY A 90 11.60 -17.56 -11.09
CA GLY A 90 11.33 -17.04 -12.43
C GLY A 90 11.14 -15.52 -12.43
N GLU A 91 9.98 -15.03 -12.88
CA GLU A 91 9.61 -13.60 -12.86
C GLU A 91 9.08 -13.11 -11.51
N ARG A 92 8.87 -14.00 -10.54
CA ARG A 92 8.29 -13.65 -9.24
C ARG A 92 9.40 -13.41 -8.23
N SER A 93 9.48 -12.21 -7.64
CA SER A 93 10.21 -11.99 -6.40
C SER A 93 9.24 -12.02 -5.22
N SER A 94 9.52 -12.84 -4.21
CA SER A 94 8.77 -12.84 -2.96
C SER A 94 9.74 -12.84 -1.79
N GLY A 95 9.48 -12.00 -0.79
CA GLY A 95 10.18 -12.04 0.49
C GLY A 95 10.07 -13.43 1.09
N VAL A 96 11.19 -14.00 1.53
CA VAL A 96 11.22 -15.36 2.07
C VAL A 96 10.33 -15.47 3.30
N PHE A 97 10.32 -14.44 4.15
CA PHE A 97 9.42 -14.38 5.29
C PHE A 97 7.94 -14.38 4.85
N THR A 98 7.57 -13.54 3.89
CA THR A 98 6.20 -13.47 3.34
C THR A 98 5.76 -14.79 2.70
N LYS A 99 6.64 -15.49 1.96
CA LYS A 99 6.39 -16.82 1.37
C LYS A 99 5.91 -17.82 2.44
N TYR A 100 6.59 -17.88 3.58
CA TYR A 100 6.23 -18.79 4.66
C TYR A 100 5.05 -18.28 5.48
N LEU A 101 4.98 -16.97 5.77
CA LEU A 101 3.83 -16.35 6.44
C LEU A 101 2.51 -16.70 5.77
N ASN A 102 2.44 -16.63 4.43
CA ASN A 102 1.24 -16.95 3.66
C ASN A 102 0.70 -18.38 3.87
N LYS A 103 1.54 -19.33 4.28
CA LYS A 103 1.12 -20.72 4.59
C LYS A 103 0.40 -20.86 5.93
N HIS A 104 0.63 -19.93 6.85
CA HIS A 104 0.18 -20.03 8.24
C HIS A 104 -0.76 -18.90 8.68
N VAL A 105 -0.77 -17.75 7.99
CA VAL A 105 -1.49 -16.54 8.42
C VAL A 105 -3.00 -16.73 8.57
N LEU A 106 -3.60 -17.67 7.83
CA LEU A 106 -5.04 -17.97 7.89
C LEU A 106 -5.41 -19.02 8.94
N ARG A 107 -4.44 -19.62 9.63
CA ARG A 107 -4.70 -20.65 10.63
C ARG A 107 -5.30 -20.02 11.90
N PRO A 108 -6.29 -20.66 12.54
CA PRO A 108 -6.91 -20.18 13.77
C PRO A 108 -6.04 -20.47 15.01
N GLU A 109 -4.79 -20.03 14.96
CA GLU A 109 -3.80 -20.24 16.01
C GLU A 109 -3.40 -18.92 16.66
N LYS A 110 -2.84 -19.00 17.88
CA LYS A 110 -2.25 -17.83 18.54
C LYS A 110 -1.19 -17.22 17.63
N VAL A 111 -1.17 -15.88 17.49
CA VAL A 111 -0.23 -15.18 16.59
C VAL A 111 1.22 -15.63 16.81
N THR A 112 1.63 -15.87 18.06
CA THR A 112 2.99 -16.32 18.39
C THR A 112 3.27 -17.73 17.85
N HIS A 113 2.33 -18.68 17.97
CA HIS A 113 2.49 -20.02 17.42
C HIS A 113 2.53 -20.01 15.89
N MET A 114 1.71 -19.17 15.25
CA MET A 114 1.76 -18.96 13.80
C MET A 114 3.14 -18.49 13.36
N LEU A 115 3.74 -17.51 14.07
CA LEU A 115 5.09 -17.02 13.77
C LEU A 115 6.19 -18.04 14.09
N GLU A 116 6.02 -18.86 15.13
CA GLU A 116 6.93 -19.97 15.45
C GLU A 116 6.95 -21.00 14.30
N GLN A 117 5.79 -21.35 13.74
CA GLN A 117 5.70 -22.23 12.56
C GLN A 117 6.39 -21.61 11.34
N VAL A 118 6.19 -20.30 11.10
CA VAL A 118 6.90 -19.57 10.04
C VAL A 118 8.41 -19.65 10.25
N SER A 119 8.89 -19.49 11.48
CA SER A 119 10.31 -19.60 11.83
C SER A 119 10.86 -21.00 11.61
N GLU A 120 10.13 -22.05 11.97
CA GLU A 120 10.53 -23.44 11.75
C GLU A 120 10.64 -23.78 10.27
N ASP A 121 9.65 -23.39 9.48
CA ASP A 121 9.62 -23.65 8.05
C ASP A 121 10.73 -22.89 7.30
N LEU A 122 10.97 -21.62 7.68
CA LEU A 122 12.06 -20.82 7.14
C LEU A 122 13.42 -21.43 7.51
N GLY A 123 13.59 -21.92 8.74
CA GLY A 123 14.81 -22.58 9.19
C GLY A 123 15.11 -23.90 8.46
N ARG A 124 14.09 -24.53 7.85
CA ARG A 124 14.22 -25.73 7.01
C ARG A 124 14.47 -25.39 5.53
N ASP A 125 14.34 -24.14 5.10
CA ASP A 125 14.61 -23.72 3.72
C ASP A 125 16.12 -23.71 3.45
N PRO A 126 16.65 -24.58 2.58
CA PRO A 126 18.09 -24.65 2.31
C PRO A 126 18.66 -23.37 1.68
N LEU A 127 17.83 -22.50 1.10
CA LEU A 127 18.29 -21.24 0.48
C LEU A 127 18.68 -20.18 1.52
N VAL A 128 18.02 -20.19 2.69
CA VAL A 128 18.20 -19.18 3.73
C VAL A 128 18.61 -19.73 5.08
N ALA A 129 18.70 -21.06 5.22
CA ALA A 129 19.18 -21.72 6.43
C ALA A 129 20.53 -21.14 6.89
N GLY A 130 20.59 -20.69 8.14
CA GLY A 130 21.77 -20.07 8.73
C GLY A 130 22.07 -18.64 8.27
N ARG A 131 21.24 -18.05 7.38
CA ARG A 131 21.40 -16.68 6.86
C ARG A 131 20.29 -15.74 7.31
N GLN A 132 19.07 -16.25 7.38
CA GLN A 132 17.90 -15.53 7.85
C GLN A 132 17.23 -16.33 8.95
N VAL A 133 16.92 -15.67 10.06
CA VAL A 133 16.26 -16.27 11.22
C VAL A 133 15.20 -15.31 11.70
N VAL A 134 13.96 -15.78 11.81
CA VAL A 134 12.85 -14.97 12.30
C VAL A 134 13.06 -14.66 13.77
N GLU A 135 12.97 -13.39 14.15
CA GLU A 135 12.97 -12.99 15.56
C GLU A 135 11.54 -12.63 15.98
N ILE A 136 11.07 -13.24 17.07
CA ILE A 136 9.75 -13.01 17.63
C ILE A 136 9.91 -12.35 19.00
N ARG A 137 9.34 -11.16 19.19
CA ARG A 137 9.28 -10.47 20.50
C ARG A 137 7.84 -10.19 20.86
N HIS A 138 7.34 -10.67 21.98
CA HIS A 138 5.94 -10.46 22.35
C HIS A 138 5.72 -10.34 23.85
N MET A 139 4.62 -9.69 24.22
CA MET A 139 4.04 -9.72 25.57
C MET A 139 2.62 -10.31 25.56
N LEU A 140 2.17 -10.87 24.43
CA LEU A 140 0.81 -11.37 24.24
C LEU A 140 0.43 -12.47 25.25
N LYS A 141 -0.45 -12.12 26.20
CA LYS A 141 -0.94 -13.00 27.27
C LYS A 141 -2.04 -13.93 26.76
N ASP A 142 -3.05 -13.34 26.13
CA ASP A 142 -4.23 -14.06 25.64
C ASP A 142 -3.93 -14.87 24.36
N PRO A 143 -4.63 -15.99 24.12
CA PRO A 143 -4.47 -16.80 22.90
C PRO A 143 -5.18 -16.17 21.69
N ARG A 144 -4.85 -14.93 21.34
CA ARG A 144 -5.48 -14.21 20.22
C ARG A 144 -4.94 -14.65 18.87
N SER A 145 -5.82 -14.75 17.89
CA SER A 145 -5.53 -15.16 16.53
C SER A 145 -5.84 -14.05 15.53
N LEU A 146 -5.17 -14.07 14.37
CA LEU A 146 -5.58 -13.25 13.22
C LEU A 146 -6.90 -13.73 12.60
N ALA A 147 -7.32 -14.96 12.89
CA ALA A 147 -8.60 -15.53 12.46
C ALA A 147 -9.72 -15.33 13.48
N ASP A 148 -9.49 -14.57 14.56
CA ASP A 148 -10.53 -14.28 15.56
C ASP A 148 -11.72 -13.55 14.89
N PRO A 149 -12.97 -13.98 15.13
CA PRO A 149 -14.13 -13.37 14.48
C PRO A 149 -14.34 -11.93 14.96
N VAL A 150 -14.62 -11.03 14.03
CA VAL A 150 -14.99 -9.64 14.33
C VAL A 150 -16.41 -9.63 14.90
N ARG A 151 -16.54 -9.27 16.19
CA ARG A 151 -17.85 -9.22 16.86
C ARG A 151 -18.41 -7.82 16.81
N SER A 152 -19.39 -7.58 15.91
CA SER A 152 -19.90 -6.23 15.64
C SER A 152 -20.92 -5.67 16.64
N ALA A 153 -21.31 -6.47 17.64
CA ALA A 153 -22.42 -6.16 18.53
C ALA A 153 -22.08 -5.03 19.52
N GLY A 154 -22.97 -4.05 19.64
CA GLY A 154 -22.81 -2.91 20.56
C GLY A 154 -21.83 -1.84 20.05
N HIS A 155 -21.51 -1.83 18.76
CA HIS A 155 -20.46 -0.98 18.24
C HIS A 155 -20.79 0.51 18.15
N SER A 156 -19.82 1.27 18.65
CA SER A 156 -19.74 2.72 18.74
C SER A 156 -19.73 3.38 17.35
N GLY A 157 -20.11 4.67 17.31
CA GLY A 157 -19.98 5.49 16.09
C GLY A 157 -18.56 5.47 15.49
N GLU A 158 -17.54 5.18 16.30
CA GLU A 158 -16.14 5.04 15.86
C GLU A 158 -15.94 3.88 14.86
N LEU A 159 -16.55 2.71 15.06
CA LEU A 159 -16.40 1.63 14.08
C LEU A 159 -16.98 2.05 12.73
N ARG A 160 -18.17 2.66 12.72
CA ARG A 160 -18.83 3.10 11.49
C ARG A 160 -17.96 4.09 10.72
N LEU A 161 -17.32 5.02 11.44
CA LEU A 161 -16.37 5.97 10.85
C LEU A 161 -15.16 5.24 10.25
N ARG A 162 -14.57 4.27 10.97
CA ARG A 162 -13.44 3.48 10.45
C ARG A 162 -13.81 2.68 9.19
N GLU A 163 -14.95 2.01 9.21
CA GLU A 163 -15.48 1.27 8.05
C GLU A 163 -15.74 2.19 6.87
N GLN A 164 -16.32 3.36 7.12
CA GLN A 164 -16.58 4.35 6.07
C GLN A 164 -15.28 4.87 5.45
N CYS A 165 -14.31 5.27 6.28
CA CYS A 165 -13.00 5.72 5.79
C CYS A 165 -12.29 4.61 5.00
N TRP A 166 -12.30 3.38 5.50
CA TRP A 166 -11.70 2.23 4.81
C TRP A 166 -12.38 1.93 3.48
N ARG A 167 -13.71 1.93 3.44
CA ARG A 167 -14.49 1.71 2.21
C ARG A 167 -14.19 2.79 1.18
N GLN A 168 -14.18 4.05 1.59
CA GLN A 168 -13.89 5.18 0.71
C GLN A 168 -12.48 5.12 0.12
N ALA A 169 -11.49 4.66 0.90
CA ALA A 169 -10.11 4.49 0.44
C ALA A 169 -9.89 3.33 -0.54
N ASN A 170 -10.90 2.47 -0.74
CA ASN A 170 -10.83 1.29 -1.59
C ASN A 170 -11.99 1.21 -2.60
N GLU A 171 -12.76 2.29 -2.76
CA GLU A 171 -13.86 2.36 -3.72
C GLU A 171 -13.30 2.61 -5.13
N LEU A 172 -13.62 1.70 -6.05
CA LEU A 172 -13.27 1.83 -7.47
C LEU A 172 -14.30 2.70 -8.21
N PRO A 173 -13.87 3.47 -9.22
CA PRO A 173 -14.80 4.12 -10.12
C PRO A 173 -15.65 3.09 -10.87
N GLY A 174 -16.91 3.44 -11.11
CA GLY A 174 -17.80 2.62 -11.95
C GLY A 174 -17.32 2.57 -13.40
N ARG A 175 -17.69 1.52 -14.12
CA ARG A 175 -17.47 1.40 -15.57
C ARG A 175 -18.16 2.55 -16.30
N GLN A 176 -17.47 3.17 -17.26
CA GLN A 176 -17.96 4.35 -17.98
C GLN A 176 -17.97 4.10 -19.48
N ARG A 177 -18.94 4.68 -20.20
CA ARG A 177 -19.01 4.63 -21.66
C ARG A 177 -18.96 6.04 -22.23
N LEU A 178 -18.12 6.24 -23.23
CA LEU A 178 -17.86 7.52 -23.86
C LEU A 178 -18.25 7.43 -25.33
N ALA A 179 -19.22 8.26 -25.71
CA ALA A 179 -19.63 8.44 -27.10
C ALA A 179 -18.75 9.49 -27.78
N PHE A 180 -18.18 9.12 -28.92
CA PHE A 180 -17.35 9.96 -29.76
C PHE A 180 -18.17 10.56 -30.92
N PRO A 181 -17.91 11.81 -31.35
CA PRO A 181 -18.58 12.43 -32.50
C PRO A 181 -18.64 11.57 -33.76
N CYS A 182 -17.62 10.76 -34.03
CA CYS A 182 -17.63 9.83 -35.15
C CYS A 182 -18.66 8.69 -35.01
N GLY A 183 -19.32 8.55 -33.86
CA GLY A 183 -20.33 7.52 -33.57
C GLY A 183 -19.78 6.28 -32.86
N ALA A 184 -18.46 6.20 -32.63
CA ALA A 184 -17.87 5.10 -31.89
C ALA A 184 -18.10 5.24 -30.38
N GLU A 185 -18.18 4.11 -29.67
CA GLU A 185 -18.24 4.08 -28.21
C GLU A 185 -17.01 3.39 -27.62
N VAL A 186 -16.38 4.07 -26.66
CA VAL A 186 -15.27 3.53 -25.87
C VAL A 186 -15.74 3.28 -24.45
N GLU A 187 -15.49 2.08 -23.93
CA GLU A 187 -15.77 1.72 -22.55
C GLU A 187 -14.49 1.81 -21.72
N LEU A 188 -14.57 2.50 -20.59
CA LEU A 188 -13.53 2.55 -19.57
C LEU A 188 -13.83 1.59 -18.42
N GLY A 189 -12.85 0.74 -18.11
CA GLY A 189 -12.82 -0.14 -16.95
C GLY A 189 -11.75 0.28 -15.94
N PHE A 190 -11.94 -0.10 -14.69
CA PHE A 190 -11.05 0.25 -13.58
C PHE A 190 -10.77 -0.96 -12.70
N SER A 191 -9.51 -1.18 -12.33
CA SER A 191 -9.10 -2.20 -11.36
C SER A 191 -8.01 -1.64 -10.44
N ALA A 192 -7.96 -2.11 -9.18
CA ALA A 192 -6.95 -1.71 -8.21
C ALA A 192 -5.92 -2.83 -8.04
N VAL A 193 -4.63 -2.48 -8.11
CA VAL A 193 -3.55 -3.40 -7.70
C VAL A 193 -3.23 -3.20 -6.22
N PHE A 194 -3.15 -1.94 -5.81
CA PHE A 194 -3.01 -1.49 -4.43
C PHE A 194 -3.95 -0.31 -4.21
N SER A 195 -4.20 0.08 -2.96
CA SER A 195 -5.02 1.26 -2.66
C SER A 195 -4.46 2.55 -3.27
N ASN A 196 -3.18 2.55 -3.69
CA ASN A 196 -2.54 3.68 -4.36
C ASN A 196 -2.10 3.42 -5.82
N VAL A 197 -2.52 2.30 -6.41
CA VAL A 197 -2.23 1.94 -7.81
C VAL A 197 -3.51 1.51 -8.50
N LEU A 198 -3.96 2.33 -9.47
CA LEU A 198 -5.15 2.10 -10.28
C LEU A 198 -4.74 1.73 -11.71
N VAL A 199 -5.38 0.72 -12.29
CA VAL A 199 -5.27 0.39 -13.72
C VAL A 199 -6.57 0.79 -14.40
N VAL A 200 -6.44 1.58 -15.45
CA VAL A 200 -7.54 2.01 -16.32
C VAL A 200 -7.44 1.25 -17.63
N PHE A 201 -8.55 0.67 -18.06
CA PHE A 201 -8.65 -0.08 -19.31
C PHE A 201 -9.56 0.66 -20.27
N ALA A 202 -9.25 0.59 -21.57
CA ALA A 202 -10.13 1.10 -22.61
C ALA A 202 -10.34 0.06 -23.72
N ALA A 203 -11.60 -0.10 -24.09
CA ALA A 203 -12.02 -0.97 -25.19
C ALA A 203 -13.01 -0.23 -26.09
N VAL A 204 -12.83 -0.33 -27.41
CA VAL A 204 -13.84 0.14 -28.37
C VAL A 204 -14.94 -0.91 -28.40
N LYS A 205 -16.15 -0.57 -27.93
CA LYS A 205 -17.28 -1.52 -27.82
C LYS A 205 -18.21 -1.45 -29.02
N ILE A 206 -18.46 -0.24 -29.52
CA ILE A 206 -19.29 -0.02 -30.70
C ILE A 206 -18.42 0.71 -31.72
N GLY A 207 -18.17 0.06 -32.86
CA GLY A 207 -17.55 0.70 -34.01
C GLY A 207 -18.53 1.66 -34.68
N SER A 208 -18.02 2.53 -35.56
CA SER A 208 -18.86 3.42 -36.35
C SER A 208 -18.79 3.06 -37.83
N PRO A 209 -19.90 3.17 -38.60
CA PRO A 209 -19.86 3.07 -40.05
C PRO A 209 -18.92 4.08 -40.72
N GLN A 210 -18.59 5.19 -40.03
CA GLN A 210 -17.72 6.26 -40.52
C GLN A 210 -16.26 6.12 -40.03
N ALA A 211 -15.98 5.18 -39.12
CA ALA A 211 -14.68 5.00 -38.49
C ALA A 211 -14.20 3.54 -38.56
N LEU A 212 -13.19 3.29 -39.40
CA LEU A 212 -12.52 2.01 -39.53
C LEU A 212 -11.21 2.01 -38.71
N ASP A 213 -10.68 0.82 -38.42
CA ASP A 213 -9.35 0.65 -37.77
C ASP A 213 -9.21 1.47 -36.46
N CYS A 214 -10.22 1.36 -35.60
CA CYS A 214 -10.28 2.14 -34.36
C CYS A 214 -9.24 1.64 -33.34
N SER A 215 -8.43 2.54 -32.81
CA SER A 215 -7.54 2.30 -31.67
C SER A 215 -7.68 3.40 -30.63
N VAL A 216 -7.41 3.07 -29.37
CA VAL A 216 -7.56 4.01 -28.25
C VAL A 216 -6.23 4.17 -27.53
N SER A 217 -5.93 5.39 -27.10
CA SER A 217 -4.83 5.68 -26.19
C SER A 217 -5.33 6.49 -25.00
N LEU A 218 -4.76 6.21 -23.82
CA LEU A 218 -5.15 6.81 -22.54
C LEU A 218 -4.04 7.70 -21.99
N ARG A 219 -4.42 8.80 -21.34
CA ARG A 219 -3.52 9.68 -20.59
C ARG A 219 -4.21 10.17 -19.31
N SER A 220 -3.45 10.39 -18.25
CA SER A 220 -3.96 10.98 -17.01
C SER A 220 -3.69 12.47 -16.93
N ILE A 221 -4.61 13.19 -16.30
CA ILE A 221 -4.49 14.59 -15.93
C ILE A 221 -4.85 14.69 -14.44
N PRO A 222 -3.90 15.09 -13.55
CA PRO A 222 -2.50 15.35 -13.84
C PRO A 222 -1.76 14.10 -14.34
N ALA A 223 -0.65 14.31 -15.06
CA ALA A 223 0.18 13.20 -15.52
C ALA A 223 0.70 12.41 -14.33
N MET A 224 0.51 11.10 -14.36
CA MET A 224 0.97 10.18 -13.32
C MET A 224 2.00 9.22 -13.89
N GLU A 225 2.98 8.85 -13.07
CA GLU A 225 4.04 7.93 -13.45
C GLU A 225 3.58 6.48 -13.30
N ASP A 226 4.06 5.62 -14.20
CA ASP A 226 4.06 4.18 -14.00
C ASP A 226 5.41 3.75 -13.44
N VAL A 227 5.48 3.60 -12.13
CA VAL A 227 6.70 3.22 -11.40
C VAL A 227 7.16 1.79 -11.75
N PHE A 228 6.28 0.97 -12.34
CA PHE A 228 6.56 -0.42 -12.67
C PHE A 228 6.97 -0.63 -14.13
N SER A 229 6.91 0.41 -14.97
CA SER A 229 7.25 0.33 -16.41
C SER A 229 8.71 -0.03 -16.72
N GLY A 230 9.61 -0.02 -15.72
CA GLY A 230 11.02 -0.40 -15.84
C GLY A 230 11.47 -1.60 -14.99
N VAL A 231 10.55 -2.22 -14.25
CA VAL A 231 10.83 -3.41 -13.43
C VAL A 231 10.20 -4.59 -14.15
N SER A 232 10.89 -5.75 -14.22
CA SER A 232 10.34 -7.01 -14.74
C SER A 232 9.22 -7.50 -13.83
N TRP A 233 8.10 -6.79 -13.82
CA TRP A 233 6.91 -7.16 -13.08
C TRP A 233 6.17 -8.19 -13.92
N SER A 234 5.93 -9.36 -13.33
CA SER A 234 5.46 -10.53 -14.06
C SER A 234 4.22 -10.25 -14.91
N ASP A 235 4.27 -10.73 -16.16
CA ASP A 235 3.15 -10.74 -17.12
C ASP A 235 1.88 -11.38 -16.50
N GLU A 236 2.02 -12.16 -15.43
CA GLU A 236 0.94 -12.86 -14.74
C GLU A 236 0.12 -11.98 -13.79
N MET A 237 0.70 -10.93 -13.18
CA MET A 237 -0.11 -9.96 -12.41
C MET A 237 -0.94 -9.10 -13.35
N ASP A 238 -0.34 -8.74 -14.49
CA ASP A 238 -1.07 -8.15 -15.60
C ASP A 238 -2.09 -9.15 -16.14
N SER A 239 -1.79 -10.44 -16.25
CA SER A 239 -2.77 -11.48 -16.62
C SER A 239 -3.91 -11.62 -15.60
N LEU A 240 -3.66 -11.56 -14.30
CA LEU A 240 -4.71 -11.64 -13.26
C LEU A 240 -5.64 -10.41 -13.32
N LEU A 241 -5.14 -9.26 -13.75
CA LEU A 241 -5.93 -8.04 -13.99
C LEU A 241 -6.60 -8.04 -15.37
N LEU A 242 -5.94 -8.62 -16.39
CA LEU A 242 -6.33 -8.64 -17.82
C LEU A 242 -7.17 -9.86 -18.20
N ASN A 243 -7.22 -10.93 -17.39
CA ASN A 243 -8.02 -12.14 -17.65
C ASN A 243 -9.54 -11.89 -17.66
N SER A 244 -9.99 -10.67 -17.32
CA SER A 244 -11.38 -10.24 -17.47
C SER A 244 -11.64 -9.39 -18.73
N ALA A 245 -10.61 -9.16 -19.55
CA ALA A 245 -10.60 -8.19 -20.61
C ALA A 245 -10.06 -8.79 -21.93
N ASP A 246 -10.75 -9.81 -22.46
CA ASP A 246 -10.47 -10.40 -23.79
C ASP A 246 -10.61 -9.39 -24.97
N ASP A 247 -10.96 -8.13 -24.73
CA ASP A 247 -11.16 -7.07 -25.73
C ASP A 247 -10.47 -5.73 -25.37
N THR A 248 -9.40 -5.71 -24.57
CA THR A 248 -8.72 -4.45 -24.24
C THR A 248 -7.81 -3.95 -25.36
N ASN A 249 -8.12 -2.76 -25.89
CA ASN A 249 -7.29 -2.07 -26.89
C ASN A 249 -6.14 -1.27 -26.25
N CYS A 250 -6.25 -0.91 -24.97
CA CYS A 250 -5.24 -0.13 -24.24
C CYS A 250 -5.44 -0.21 -22.72
N SER A 251 -4.34 -0.15 -21.96
CA SER A 251 -4.34 0.00 -20.50
C SER A 251 -3.40 1.13 -20.06
N LEU A 252 -3.74 1.79 -18.95
CA LEU A 252 -2.95 2.84 -18.31
C LEU A 252 -2.85 2.57 -16.81
N ARG A 253 -1.64 2.37 -16.30
CA ARG A 253 -1.37 2.19 -14.87
C ARG A 253 -1.00 3.52 -14.23
N LEU A 254 -1.65 3.84 -13.12
CA LEU A 254 -1.53 5.09 -12.38
C LEU A 254 -1.01 4.81 -10.98
N CYS A 255 0.24 5.15 -10.71
CA CYS A 255 0.88 4.91 -9.41
C CYS A 255 0.95 6.18 -8.57
N GLY A 256 0.90 6.02 -7.24
CA GLY A 256 1.12 7.14 -6.33
C GLY A 256 -0.12 8.00 -6.09
N LEU A 257 -1.32 7.42 -6.13
CA LEU A 257 -2.59 8.13 -5.90
C LEU A 257 -2.63 8.90 -4.57
N GLN A 258 -1.84 8.51 -3.56
CA GLN A 258 -1.73 9.24 -2.29
C GLN A 258 -1.12 10.65 -2.44
N LYS A 259 -0.43 10.92 -3.56
CA LYS A 259 0.20 12.21 -3.88
C LYS A 259 -0.73 13.14 -4.67
N LEU A 260 -1.90 12.64 -5.10
CA LEU A 260 -2.81 13.38 -5.96
C LEU A 260 -3.37 14.59 -5.20
N GLN A 261 -3.27 15.79 -5.79
CA GLN A 261 -3.74 17.06 -5.19
C GLN A 261 -4.91 17.70 -5.95
N LYS A 262 -5.29 17.13 -7.09
CA LYS A 262 -6.41 17.57 -7.94
C LYS A 262 -7.22 16.34 -8.36
N ALA A 263 -8.50 16.52 -8.66
CA ALA A 263 -9.31 15.43 -9.19
C ALA A 263 -8.64 14.80 -10.43
N LEU A 264 -8.61 13.47 -10.48
CA LEU A 264 -8.08 12.72 -11.59
C LEU A 264 -9.05 12.78 -12.77
N GLU A 265 -8.51 13.11 -13.93
CA GLU A 265 -9.19 13.01 -15.21
C GLU A 265 -8.41 12.08 -16.13
N ILE A 266 -9.14 11.36 -16.96
CA ILE A 266 -8.58 10.48 -17.98
C ILE A 266 -8.91 11.10 -19.34
N GLU A 267 -7.87 11.47 -20.06
CA GLU A 267 -7.95 11.83 -21.46
C GLU A 267 -7.95 10.55 -22.30
N VAL A 268 -9.07 10.31 -22.97
CA VAL A 268 -9.29 9.20 -23.89
C VAL A 268 -9.19 9.72 -25.31
N VAL A 269 -8.23 9.18 -26.04
CA VAL A 269 -7.97 9.57 -27.42
C VAL A 269 -8.32 8.40 -28.33
N LEU A 270 -9.35 8.60 -29.15
CA LEU A 270 -9.74 7.67 -30.21
C LEU A 270 -9.01 8.04 -31.49
N HIS A 271 -8.32 7.07 -32.08
CA HIS A 271 -7.70 7.17 -33.40
C HIS A 271 -8.46 6.25 -34.35
N TYR A 272 -8.82 6.73 -35.53
CA TYR A 272 -9.53 5.92 -36.51
C TYR A 272 -9.25 6.43 -37.93
N THR A 273 -9.54 5.60 -38.93
CA THR A 273 -9.47 5.98 -40.34
C THR A 273 -10.87 6.30 -40.83
N HIS A 274 -11.08 7.54 -41.29
CA HIS A 274 -12.40 7.99 -41.76
C HIS A 274 -12.73 7.40 -43.13
N VAL A 275 -13.93 6.84 -43.28
CA VAL A 275 -14.31 6.07 -44.48
C VAL A 275 -14.27 6.88 -45.77
N ASP A 276 -14.80 8.10 -45.78
CA ASP A 276 -14.91 8.87 -47.02
C ASP A 276 -13.59 9.50 -47.46
N SER A 277 -12.70 9.79 -46.51
CA SER A 277 -11.45 10.53 -46.78
C SER A 277 -10.22 9.64 -46.78
N ASN A 278 -10.30 8.42 -46.24
CA ASN A 278 -9.17 7.52 -45.99
C ASN A 278 -8.02 8.17 -45.20
N LEU A 279 -8.31 9.23 -44.44
CA LEU A 279 -7.33 9.91 -43.59
C LEU A 279 -7.48 9.46 -42.14
N ARG A 280 -6.35 9.35 -41.44
CA ARG A 280 -6.33 9.09 -39.99
C ARG A 280 -6.81 10.34 -39.26
N GLN A 281 -7.85 10.17 -38.46
CA GLN A 281 -8.45 11.20 -37.62
C GLN A 281 -8.23 10.86 -36.14
N ARG A 282 -8.30 11.90 -35.31
CA ARG A 282 -8.17 11.78 -33.86
C ARG A 282 -9.27 12.59 -33.20
N GLU A 283 -10.00 11.94 -32.30
CA GLU A 283 -10.95 12.59 -31.40
C GLU A 283 -10.53 12.38 -29.95
N THR A 284 -10.73 13.40 -29.12
CA THR A 284 -10.29 13.39 -27.72
C THR A 284 -11.48 13.69 -26.82
N ARG A 285 -11.62 12.92 -25.72
CA ARG A 285 -12.59 13.14 -24.65
C ARG A 285 -11.87 13.11 -23.31
N GLN A 286 -12.24 14.02 -22.42
CA GLN A 286 -11.78 14.01 -21.03
C GLN A 286 -12.91 13.49 -20.14
N GLN A 287 -12.58 12.57 -19.25
CA GLN A 287 -13.51 11.95 -18.34
C GLN A 287 -13.00 12.07 -16.91
N SER A 288 -13.81 12.70 -16.05
CA SER A 288 -13.47 12.82 -14.63
C SER A 288 -13.66 11.49 -13.91
N VAL A 289 -12.64 11.12 -13.14
CA VAL A 289 -12.60 9.95 -12.24
C VAL A 289 -12.65 10.40 -10.77
N GLY A 290 -12.41 11.69 -10.50
CA GLY A 290 -12.50 12.25 -9.16
C GLY A 290 -11.32 11.84 -8.29
N TRP A 291 -11.58 11.28 -7.11
CA TRP A 291 -10.57 10.89 -6.13
C TRP A 291 -10.65 9.38 -5.89
N PRO A 292 -10.09 8.55 -6.78
CA PRO A 292 -10.20 7.10 -6.66
C PRO A 292 -9.33 6.58 -5.51
N LEU A 293 -9.79 5.51 -4.87
CA LEU A 293 -9.04 4.76 -3.85
C LEU A 293 -8.46 5.68 -2.74
N VAL A 294 -7.19 5.52 -2.37
CA VAL A 294 -6.55 6.28 -1.27
C VAL A 294 -6.51 7.79 -1.51
N ALA A 295 -6.66 8.26 -2.76
CA ALA A 295 -6.68 9.69 -3.07
C ALA A 295 -7.82 10.41 -2.33
N ARG A 296 -8.92 9.70 -2.04
CA ARG A 296 -10.07 10.22 -1.28
C ARG A 296 -9.75 10.56 0.17
N CYS A 297 -8.67 10.00 0.72
CA CYS A 297 -8.20 10.34 2.06
C CYS A 297 -7.43 11.66 2.12
N GLU A 298 -7.10 12.26 0.96
CA GLU A 298 -6.42 13.56 0.86
C GLU A 298 -5.15 13.65 1.73
N LEU A 299 -4.39 12.54 1.82
CA LEU A 299 -3.23 12.44 2.73
C LEU A 299 -2.17 13.51 2.50
N TYR A 300 -2.12 14.10 1.30
CA TYR A 300 -1.26 15.22 0.96
C TYR A 300 -1.49 16.47 1.83
N ARG A 301 -2.70 16.67 2.36
CA ARG A 301 -3.03 17.81 3.24
C ARG A 301 -2.38 17.72 4.61
N ASN A 302 -1.99 16.51 5.03
CA ASN A 302 -1.35 16.26 6.31
C ASN A 302 0.19 16.33 6.24
N LEU A 303 0.75 16.65 5.07
CA LEU A 303 2.16 16.98 4.96
C LEU A 303 2.34 18.40 5.52
N PRO A 304 3.17 18.60 6.55
CA PRO A 304 3.51 19.95 6.98
C PRO A 304 4.07 20.71 5.78
N ASP A 305 3.55 21.91 5.57
CA ASP A 305 4.07 22.83 4.57
C ASP A 305 5.57 22.98 4.82
N ASN A 306 6.38 22.87 3.77
CA ASN A 306 7.84 22.97 3.87
C ASN A 306 8.29 24.43 4.06
N GLY A 307 7.65 25.13 5.00
CA GLY A 307 7.84 26.53 5.31
C GLY A 307 7.27 26.88 6.67
N ALA A 308 8.15 27.41 7.52
CA ALA A 308 7.89 28.00 8.85
C ALA A 308 7.76 27.01 10.03
N THR A 309 8.93 26.77 10.63
CA THR A 309 9.15 26.54 12.06
C THR A 309 8.27 27.47 12.92
N SER A 310 7.44 26.91 13.78
CA SER A 310 7.00 27.50 15.06
C SER A 310 6.19 26.47 15.85
N TRP A 311 6.87 25.68 16.69
CA TRP A 311 6.21 25.06 17.84
C TRP A 311 6.29 26.09 18.97
N LEU A 312 5.25 26.91 19.11
CA LEU A 312 5.03 27.69 20.32
C LEU A 312 4.24 26.82 21.30
N GLU A 313 4.94 26.53 22.40
CA GLU A 313 4.47 26.33 23.77
C GLU A 313 2.94 26.38 23.98
N VAL A 314 2.37 25.26 24.42
CA VAL A 314 1.09 25.27 25.12
C VAL A 314 1.40 25.38 26.60
N GLU A 315 1.15 26.55 27.16
CA GLU A 315 1.17 26.82 28.60
C GLU A 315 0.20 25.91 29.34
N ASP A 316 0.70 25.34 30.45
CA ASP A 316 -0.07 24.68 31.50
C ASP A 316 -1.17 25.61 32.02
N THR A 317 -2.43 25.19 31.86
CA THR A 317 -3.56 25.78 32.60
C THR A 317 -3.92 24.84 33.76
N GLN A 318 -3.61 25.27 34.99
CA GLN A 318 -4.06 24.63 36.22
C GLN A 318 -5.60 24.62 36.31
N PRO A 319 -6.20 23.58 36.92
CA PRO A 319 -7.63 23.55 37.18
C PRO A 319 -7.99 24.43 38.41
N PRO A 320 -9.22 24.97 38.46
CA PRO A 320 -9.65 25.86 39.53
C PRO A 320 -9.90 25.10 40.85
N SER A 321 -9.78 25.87 41.93
CA SER A 321 -9.88 25.57 43.37
C SER A 321 -11.06 24.70 43.81
#